data_AF-A0A9P6NIA6-F1
#
_entry.id   AF-A0A9P6NIA6-F1
#
_cell.length_a   1.000
_cell.length_b   1.000
_cell.length_c   1.000
_cell.angle_alpha   90.00
_cell.angle_beta   90.00
_cell.angle_gamma   90.00
#
_symmetry.space_group_name_H-M   'P 1'
#
loop_
_entity.id
_entity.type
_entity.pdbx_description
1 polymer ?
#
loop_
_entity_poly.entity_id
_entity_poly.type
_entity_poly.pdbx_seq_one_letter_code
_entity_poly.pdbx_strand_id
1 'polypeptide(L)'
;MNDRSIWITFAIWIIIKIGLETKNETTFIKSIINRPELVTPLTGWKELQEGLYLYKEGIDPYDGDIFNQSPLLLYLFSILNSPILISLVYSSIECWISFMLLKLFKSKLKKLSQMDSNLILKRDQWIFKSDYQIKDWQFITCYLFSPLNILTSISKSTIIFTNLSILLGLTAALEDQLVLSMFSLSIGTHLSVYPSLLIPSAISIICEKRPKSQLVSFLFFHLYT
;
A
#
# COMPACT_ATOMS: atom_id res chain seq x y z
N MET A 1 15.02 1.01 -14.67
CA MET A 1 14.21 1.84 -13.76
C MET A 1 15.11 2.78 -12.93
N ASN A 2 16.26 3.24 -13.46
CA ASN A 2 17.12 4.18 -12.74
C ASN A 2 17.10 5.54 -13.44
N ASP A 3 15.90 6.06 -13.63
CA ASP A 3 15.72 7.39 -14.16
C ASP A 3 15.86 8.38 -13.01
N ARG A 4 16.82 9.29 -13.11
CA ARG A 4 17.05 10.36 -12.11
C ARG A 4 15.79 11.17 -11.83
N SER A 5 14.88 11.28 -12.81
CA SER A 5 13.60 11.97 -12.67
C SER A 5 12.70 11.34 -11.60
N ILE A 6 12.73 10.02 -11.41
CA ILE A 6 11.93 9.34 -10.38
C ILE A 6 12.35 9.82 -8.98
N TRP A 7 13.65 9.82 -8.71
CA TRP A 7 14.19 10.28 -7.44
C TRP A 7 13.89 11.75 -7.17
N ILE A 8 13.96 12.59 -8.21
CA ILE A 8 13.58 14.01 -8.12
C ILE A 8 12.09 14.13 -7.75
N THR A 9 11.20 13.35 -8.38
CA THR A 9 9.76 13.39 -8.06
C THR A 9 9.46 12.96 -6.63
N PHE A 10 10.17 11.95 -6.09
CA PHE A 10 10.04 11.54 -4.69
C PHE A 10 10.55 12.62 -3.73
N ALA A 11 11.69 13.25 -4.03
CA ALA A 11 12.21 14.35 -3.23
C ALA A 11 11.22 15.53 -3.18
N ILE A 12 10.67 15.92 -4.33
CA ILE A 12 9.65 16.98 -4.41
C ILE A 12 8.41 16.60 -3.58
N TRP A 13 7.93 15.36 -3.69
CA TRP A 13 6.79 14.87 -2.91
C TRP A 13 7.03 14.98 -1.40
N ILE A 14 8.16 14.48 -0.91
CA ILE A 14 8.51 14.51 0.51
C ILE A 14 8.60 15.95 1.02
N ILE A 15 9.24 16.85 0.27
CA ILE A 15 9.35 18.27 0.63
C ILE A 15 7.97 18.92 0.74
N ILE A 16 7.09 18.68 -0.23
CA ILE A 16 5.72 19.21 -0.21
C ILE A 16 4.96 18.68 1.01
N LYS A 17 5.08 17.39 1.33
CA LYS A 17 4.37 16.77 2.47
C LYS A 17 4.84 17.30 3.81
N ILE A 18 6.16 17.40 4.00
CA ILE A 18 6.72 18.02 5.21
C ILE A 18 6.26 19.49 5.32
N GLY A 19 6.27 20.23 4.20
CA GLY A 19 5.79 21.60 4.15
C GLY A 19 4.31 21.76 4.51
N LEU A 20 3.44 20.86 4.05
CA LEU A 20 2.02 20.84 4.40
C LEU A 20 1.80 20.52 5.89
N GLU A 21 2.57 19.59 6.45
CA GLU A 21 2.48 19.17 7.85
C GLU A 21 2.92 20.28 8.82
N THR A 22 3.87 21.14 8.42
CA THR A 22 4.24 22.30 9.27
C THR A 22 3.14 23.36 9.39
N LYS A 23 2.14 23.34 8.48
CA LYS A 23 1.00 24.27 8.47
C LYS A 23 -0.29 23.66 9.01
N ASN A 24 -0.20 22.53 9.71
CA ASN A 24 -1.33 21.64 10.05
C ASN A 24 -2.37 22.25 11.03
N GLU A 25 -2.19 23.48 11.50
CA GLU A 25 -3.13 24.14 12.41
C GLU A 25 -4.29 24.88 11.72
N THR A 26 -4.34 24.91 10.38
CA THR A 26 -5.41 25.61 9.66
C THR A 26 -6.78 24.97 9.86
N THR A 27 -7.82 25.79 9.99
CA THR A 27 -9.23 25.37 10.13
C THR A 27 -9.68 24.45 9.00
N PHE A 28 -9.12 24.63 7.80
CA PHE A 28 -9.38 23.79 6.64
C PHE A 28 -8.93 22.34 6.84
N ILE A 29 -7.72 22.11 7.34
CA ILE A 29 -7.21 20.74 7.53
C ILE A 29 -8.02 20.00 8.60
N LYS A 30 -8.43 20.69 9.66
CA LYS A 30 -9.35 20.13 10.66
C LYS A 30 -10.70 19.71 10.07
N SER A 31 -11.21 20.43 9.05
CA SER A 31 -12.42 20.03 8.34
C SER A 31 -12.24 18.75 7.52
N ILE A 32 -11.05 18.56 6.94
CA ILE A 32 -10.71 17.38 6.13
C ILE A 32 -10.56 16.12 7.00
N ILE A 33 -9.87 16.22 8.13
CA ILE A 33 -9.62 15.08 9.04
C ILE A 33 -10.93 14.43 9.51
N ASN A 34 -12.01 15.20 9.62
CA ASN A 34 -13.30 14.72 10.12
C ASN A 34 -14.19 14.12 9.03
N ARG A 35 -13.71 14.02 7.80
CA ARG A 35 -14.50 13.52 6.67
C ARG A 35 -14.54 12.00 6.68
N PRO A 36 -15.73 11.38 6.82
CA PRO A 36 -15.86 9.93 6.80
C PRO A 36 -15.43 9.32 5.46
N GLU A 37 -15.41 10.12 4.38
CA GLU A 37 -14.94 9.69 3.07
C GLU A 37 -13.43 9.44 3.02
N LEU A 38 -12.65 10.03 3.93
CA LEU A 38 -11.19 9.96 3.97
C LEU A 38 -10.67 9.09 5.10
N VAL A 39 -11.38 9.11 6.22
CA VAL A 39 -10.99 8.40 7.42
C VAL A 39 -12.23 7.75 8.02
N THR A 40 -12.10 6.47 8.33
CA THR A 40 -13.14 5.70 9.02
C THR A 40 -12.74 5.53 10.49
N PRO A 41 -13.67 5.17 11.39
CA PRO A 41 -13.33 4.88 12.78
C PRO A 41 -12.19 3.83 12.93
N LEU A 42 -12.06 2.94 11.96
CA LEU A 42 -11.00 1.90 11.93
C LEU A 42 -9.68 2.38 11.31
N THR A 43 -9.65 3.53 10.63
CA THR A 43 -8.45 4.09 9.99
C THR A 43 -8.07 5.49 10.46
N GLY A 44 -8.85 5.98 11.44
CA GLY A 44 -8.84 7.27 12.10
C GLY A 44 -7.52 7.70 12.72
N TRP A 45 -7.06 8.92 12.44
CA TRP A 45 -5.92 9.47 13.19
C TRP A 45 -6.28 9.85 14.63
N LYS A 46 -7.52 10.31 14.87
CA LYS A 46 -7.94 10.76 16.19
C LYS A 46 -8.09 9.60 17.16
N GLU A 47 -8.75 8.56 16.70
CA GLU A 47 -8.96 7.28 17.39
C GLU A 47 -7.60 6.69 17.77
N LEU A 48 -6.63 6.76 16.86
CA LEU A 48 -5.25 6.37 17.13
C LEU A 48 -4.57 7.24 18.18
N GLN A 49 -4.74 8.56 18.14
CA GLN A 49 -4.19 9.44 19.16
C GLN A 49 -4.78 9.17 20.53
N GLU A 50 -6.08 8.89 20.60
CA GLU A 50 -6.79 8.56 21.83
C GLU A 50 -6.33 7.20 22.38
N GLY A 51 -6.22 6.18 21.51
CA GLY A 51 -5.66 4.88 21.89
C GLY A 51 -4.22 4.98 22.40
N LEU A 52 -3.38 5.80 21.76
CA LEU A 52 -2.01 6.07 22.23
C LEU A 52 -1.97 6.79 23.57
N TYR A 53 -2.91 7.71 23.81
CA TYR A 53 -3.03 8.41 25.08
C TYR A 53 -3.36 7.43 26.21
N LEU A 54 -4.39 6.59 26.02
CA LEU A 54 -4.78 5.56 26.99
C LEU A 54 -3.63 4.57 27.25
N TYR A 55 -2.98 4.11 26.19
CA TYR A 55 -1.84 3.20 26.27
C TYR A 55 -0.69 3.77 27.10
N LYS A 56 -0.40 5.06 26.97
CA LYS A 56 0.66 5.75 27.73
C LYS A 56 0.32 5.91 29.21
N GLU A 57 -0.96 6.07 29.53
CA GLU A 57 -1.45 6.14 30.92
C GLU A 57 -1.60 4.74 31.58
N GLY A 58 -1.23 3.67 30.87
CA GLY A 58 -1.35 2.30 31.37
C GLY A 58 -2.79 1.79 31.45
N ILE A 59 -3.72 2.47 30.78
CA ILE A 59 -5.12 2.07 30.63
C ILE A 59 -5.22 1.22 29.36
N ASP A 60 -5.92 0.09 29.42
CA ASP A 60 -6.12 -0.74 28.23
C ASP A 60 -6.93 0.04 27.18
N PRO A 61 -6.36 0.35 25.99
CA PRO A 61 -7.07 1.06 24.94
C PRO A 61 -8.24 0.27 24.35
N TYR A 62 -8.27 -1.05 24.53
CA TYR A 62 -9.27 -1.95 23.96
C TYR A 62 -10.43 -2.26 24.89
N ASP A 63 -10.38 -1.81 26.14
CA ASP A 63 -11.45 -2.04 27.13
C ASP A 63 -12.71 -1.19 26.86
N GLY A 64 -12.67 -0.28 25.87
CA GLY A 64 -13.80 0.56 25.47
C GLY A 64 -13.97 0.67 23.95
N ASP A 65 -15.06 1.29 23.52
CA ASP A 65 -15.43 1.42 22.10
C ASP A 65 -14.61 2.47 21.32
N ILE A 66 -13.62 3.07 21.97
CA ILE A 66 -12.88 4.24 21.49
C ILE A 66 -11.83 3.83 20.45
N PHE A 67 -11.10 2.73 20.67
CA PHE A 67 -9.98 2.33 19.83
C PHE A 67 -10.14 0.91 19.29
N ASN A 68 -10.32 0.80 17.98
CA ASN A 68 -10.59 -0.46 17.28
C ASN A 68 -9.55 -0.78 16.19
N GLN A 69 -8.36 -0.17 16.25
CA GLN A 69 -7.31 -0.42 15.26
C GLN A 69 -6.33 -1.51 15.72
N SER A 70 -5.54 -2.00 14.77
CA SER A 70 -4.58 -3.08 15.01
C SER A 70 -3.54 -2.73 16.09
N PRO A 71 -3.26 -3.63 17.05
CA PRO A 71 -2.24 -3.43 18.09
C PRO A 71 -0.85 -3.17 17.53
N LEU A 72 -0.53 -3.76 16.36
CA LEU A 72 0.74 -3.53 15.67
C LEU A 72 0.95 -2.04 15.36
N LEU A 73 -0.14 -1.38 14.96
CA LEU A 73 -0.12 0.01 14.57
C LEU A 73 -0.06 0.91 15.80
N LEU A 74 -0.78 0.57 16.88
CA LEU A 74 -0.65 1.23 18.18
C LEU A 74 0.81 1.21 18.67
N TYR A 75 1.44 0.04 18.64
CA TYR A 75 2.85 -0.11 19.06
C TYR A 75 3.79 0.71 18.16
N LEU A 76 3.61 0.66 16.83
CA LEU A 76 4.41 1.44 15.89
C LEU A 76 4.35 2.94 16.19
N PHE A 77 3.15 3.49 16.42
CA PHE A 77 2.99 4.91 16.69
C PHE A 77 3.32 5.32 18.13
N SER A 78 3.40 4.36 19.08
CA SER A 78 3.92 4.64 20.42
C SER A 78 5.41 5.02 20.40
N ILE A 79 6.15 4.48 19.42
CA ILE A 79 7.57 4.77 19.18
C ILE A 79 7.73 6.09 18.40
N LEU A 80 6.82 6.37 17.47
CA LEU A 80 6.83 7.57 16.62
C LEU A 80 6.25 8.78 17.34
N ASN A 81 7.04 9.41 18.22
CA ASN A 81 6.58 10.54 19.03
C ASN A 81 6.64 11.92 18.33
N SER A 82 7.24 12.05 17.14
CA SER A 82 7.40 13.36 16.48
C SER A 82 6.56 13.51 15.20
N PRO A 83 5.94 14.69 14.97
CA PRO A 83 5.09 14.93 13.80
C PRO A 83 5.88 14.87 12.48
N ILE A 84 7.15 15.29 12.49
CA ILE A 84 8.05 15.19 11.34
C ILE A 84 8.31 13.73 10.99
N LEU A 85 8.59 12.86 11.98
CA LEU A 85 8.83 11.44 11.73
C LEU A 85 7.58 10.76 11.17
N ILE A 86 6.41 11.09 11.70
CA ILE A 86 5.13 10.58 11.18
C ILE A 86 4.98 10.99 9.70
N SER A 87 5.15 12.28 9.37
CA SER A 87 5.06 12.76 7.97
C SER A 87 6.06 12.06 7.05
N LEU A 88 7.30 11.84 7.54
CA LEU A 88 8.34 11.14 6.80
C LEU A 88 7.97 9.68 6.54
N VAL A 89 7.43 8.97 7.53
CA VAL A 89 6.98 7.58 7.40
C VAL A 89 5.87 7.47 6.36
N TYR A 90 4.83 8.31 6.46
CA TYR A 90 3.72 8.32 5.50
C TYR A 90 4.21 8.62 4.08
N SER A 91 5.03 9.65 3.91
CA SER A 91 5.56 10.04 2.60
C SER A 91 6.45 8.93 2.00
N SER A 92 7.26 8.27 2.83
CA SER A 92 8.11 7.16 2.40
C SER A 92 7.28 5.96 1.93
N ILE A 93 6.20 5.64 2.66
CA ILE A 93 5.30 4.55 2.28
C ILE A 93 4.58 4.87 0.96
N GLU A 94 4.10 6.09 0.76
CA GLU A 94 3.47 6.49 -0.51
C GLU A 94 4.44 6.39 -1.70
N CYS A 95 5.69 6.82 -1.53
CA CYS A 95 6.74 6.65 -2.54
C CYS A 95 6.95 5.16 -2.85
N TRP A 96 6.98 4.31 -1.82
CA TRP A 96 7.15 2.87 -1.99
C TRP A 96 5.96 2.23 -2.71
N ILE A 97 4.73 2.59 -2.31
CA ILE A 97 3.49 2.17 -2.98
C ILE A 97 3.52 2.55 -4.46
N SER A 98 3.87 3.79 -4.78
CA SER A 98 3.95 4.28 -6.16
C SER A 98 4.98 3.51 -6.98
N PHE A 99 6.15 3.23 -6.39
CA PHE A 99 7.18 2.42 -7.01
C PHE A 99 6.70 0.98 -7.29
N MET A 100 6.03 0.35 -6.34
CA MET A 100 5.47 -1.00 -6.50
C MET A 100 4.39 -1.03 -7.58
N LEU A 101 3.52 -0.03 -7.63
CA LEU A 101 2.51 0.09 -8.69
C LEU A 101 3.14 0.24 -10.07
N LEU A 102 4.21 1.03 -10.21
CA LEU A 102 4.94 1.14 -11.47
C LEU A 102 5.54 -0.22 -11.88
N LYS A 103 6.13 -0.95 -10.94
CA LYS A 103 6.68 -2.29 -11.17
C LYS A 103 5.60 -3.27 -11.65
N LEU A 104 4.45 -3.27 -10.98
CA LEU A 104 3.27 -4.07 -11.37
C LEU A 104 2.81 -3.74 -12.78
N PHE A 105 2.61 -2.45 -13.07
CA PHE A 105 2.18 -1.99 -14.39
C PHE A 105 3.12 -2.47 -15.49
N LYS A 106 4.44 -2.32 -15.30
CA LYS A 106 5.45 -2.80 -16.26
C LYS A 106 5.45 -4.31 -16.44
N SER A 107 5.30 -5.07 -15.36
CA SER A 107 5.24 -6.53 -15.43
C SER A 107 4.04 -6.99 -16.29
N LYS A 108 2.89 -6.32 -16.13
CA LYS A 108 1.68 -6.58 -16.92
C LYS A 108 1.86 -6.18 -18.39
N LEU A 109 2.44 -5.02 -18.66
CA LEU A 109 2.75 -4.57 -20.02
C LEU A 109 3.64 -5.56 -20.76
N LYS A 110 4.71 -6.04 -20.11
CA LYS A 110 5.61 -7.02 -20.70
C LYS A 110 4.88 -8.32 -21.02
N LYS A 111 4.07 -8.84 -20.09
CA LYS A 111 3.29 -10.07 -20.30
C LYS A 111 2.32 -9.93 -21.48
N LEU A 112 1.59 -8.81 -21.56
CA LEU A 112 0.67 -8.55 -22.65
C LEU A 112 1.40 -8.40 -24.00
N SER A 113 2.61 -7.80 -24.02
CA SER A 113 3.40 -7.63 -25.27
C SER A 113 3.87 -8.96 -25.87
N GLN A 114 4.01 -10.00 -25.04
CA GLN A 114 4.45 -11.33 -25.45
C GLN A 114 3.28 -12.23 -25.86
N MET A 115 2.03 -11.77 -25.66
CA MET A 115 0.82 -12.54 -25.90
C MET A 115 0.38 -12.38 -27.36
N ASP A 116 -0.08 -13.46 -27.99
CA ASP A 116 -0.49 -13.44 -29.40
C ASP A 116 -1.54 -12.36 -29.68
N SER A 117 -1.36 -11.60 -30.75
CA SER A 117 -2.22 -10.46 -31.13
C SER A 117 -3.70 -10.81 -31.28
N ASN A 118 -4.01 -12.07 -31.59
CA ASN A 118 -5.37 -12.60 -31.73
C ASN A 118 -6.09 -12.81 -30.38
N LEU A 119 -5.35 -12.97 -29.28
CA LEU A 119 -5.89 -13.13 -27.92
C LEU A 119 -5.98 -11.80 -27.16
N ILE A 120 -5.34 -10.75 -27.67
CA ILE A 120 -5.42 -9.42 -27.08
C ILE A 120 -6.81 -8.84 -27.37
N LEU A 121 -7.58 -8.58 -26.32
CA LEU A 121 -8.86 -7.89 -26.44
C LEU A 121 -8.66 -6.57 -27.21
N LYS A 122 -9.51 -6.28 -28.20
CA LYS A 122 -9.46 -5.02 -28.98
C LYS A 122 -9.37 -3.78 -28.07
N ARG A 123 -9.95 -3.85 -26.88
CA ARG A 123 -9.91 -2.79 -25.85
C ARG A 123 -8.51 -2.53 -25.28
N ASP A 124 -7.59 -3.49 -25.29
CA ASP A 124 -6.28 -3.36 -24.64
C ASP A 124 -5.16 -3.02 -25.66
N GLN A 125 -5.49 -2.96 -26.95
CA GLN A 125 -4.54 -2.66 -28.04
C GLN A 125 -3.99 -1.22 -28.01
N TRP A 126 -4.73 -0.25 -27.46
CA TRP A 126 -4.27 1.14 -27.36
C TRP A 126 -3.00 1.28 -26.50
N ILE A 127 -2.80 0.35 -25.56
CA ILE A 127 -1.66 0.32 -24.63
C ILE A 127 -0.34 0.07 -25.38
N PHE A 128 -0.39 -0.62 -26.52
CA PHE A 128 0.78 -0.95 -27.33
C PHE A 128 1.13 0.08 -28.39
N LYS A 129 0.28 1.08 -28.58
CA LYS A 129 0.52 2.09 -29.61
C LYS A 129 1.71 2.96 -29.18
N SER A 130 2.72 3.06 -30.03
CA SER A 130 3.96 3.82 -29.81
C SER A 130 3.72 5.29 -29.47
N ASP A 131 2.56 5.84 -29.87
CA ASP A 131 2.13 7.21 -29.58
C ASP A 131 1.89 7.47 -28.08
N TYR A 132 1.65 6.42 -27.27
CA TYR A 132 1.24 6.52 -25.87
C TYR A 132 2.22 5.85 -24.88
N GLN A 133 3.52 5.91 -25.14
CA GLN A 133 4.52 5.44 -24.17
C GLN A 133 4.61 6.39 -22.97
N ILE A 134 3.90 6.04 -21.90
CA ILE A 134 3.95 6.75 -20.61
C ILE A 134 5.34 6.56 -20.00
N LYS A 135 6.03 7.68 -19.71
CA LYS A 135 7.32 7.65 -19.01
C LYS A 135 7.12 7.28 -17.55
N ASP A 136 8.08 6.59 -16.95
CA ASP A 136 8.03 6.12 -15.55
C ASP A 136 7.68 7.22 -14.55
N TRP A 137 8.34 8.38 -14.70
CA TRP A 137 8.12 9.51 -13.80
C TRP A 137 6.72 10.10 -13.94
N GLN A 138 6.12 10.09 -15.15
CA GLN A 138 4.77 10.60 -15.37
C GLN A 138 3.75 9.75 -14.63
N PHE A 139 3.89 8.43 -14.71
CA PHE A 139 3.02 7.49 -13.99
C PHE A 139 3.11 7.73 -12.47
N ILE A 140 4.33 7.84 -11.94
CA ILE A 140 4.56 8.12 -10.51
C ILE A 140 3.94 9.45 -10.10
N THR A 141 4.16 10.52 -10.88
CA THR A 141 3.58 11.84 -10.57
C THR A 141 2.06 11.82 -10.60
N CYS A 142 1.44 11.18 -11.59
CA CYS A 142 -0.02 11.08 -11.67
C CYS A 142 -0.60 10.32 -10.47
N TYR A 143 0.10 9.30 -9.98
CA TYR A 143 -0.31 8.57 -8.78
C TYR A 143 -0.14 9.41 -7.52
N LEU A 144 1.06 9.93 -7.26
CA LEU A 144 1.34 10.69 -6.03
C LEU A 144 0.46 11.93 -5.92
N PHE A 145 0.35 12.71 -7.00
CA PHE A 145 -0.48 13.92 -7.05
C PHE A 145 -1.96 13.64 -7.29
N SER A 146 -2.41 12.39 -7.15
CA SER A 146 -3.84 12.11 -7.15
C SER A 146 -4.50 12.80 -5.93
N PRO A 147 -5.66 13.44 -6.09
CA PRO A 147 -6.32 14.17 -5.00
C PRO A 147 -6.55 13.30 -3.78
N LEU A 148 -6.83 12.01 -4.00
CA LEU A 148 -7.10 11.04 -2.95
C LEU A 148 -5.86 10.72 -2.11
N ASN A 149 -4.67 10.55 -2.71
CA ASN A 149 -3.44 10.31 -1.95
C ASN A 149 -3.03 11.54 -1.13
N ILE A 150 -3.23 12.74 -1.69
CA ILE A 150 -3.00 13.98 -0.95
C ILE A 150 -3.94 14.05 0.26
N LEU A 151 -5.24 13.87 0.06
CA LEU A 151 -6.25 13.98 1.12
C LEU A 151 -6.12 12.89 2.21
N THR A 152 -5.92 11.64 1.83
CA THR A 152 -5.80 10.51 2.77
C THR A 152 -4.59 10.65 3.69
N SER A 153 -3.47 11.15 3.17
CA SER A 153 -2.27 11.40 3.97
C SER A 153 -2.32 12.68 4.80
N ILE A 154 -2.95 13.76 4.32
CA ILE A 154 -3.25 14.94 5.17
C ILE A 154 -4.12 14.52 6.35
N SER A 155 -5.07 13.60 6.12
CA SER A 155 -5.93 13.04 7.16
C SER A 155 -5.25 11.97 8.01
N LYS A 156 -3.98 11.62 7.70
CA LYS A 156 -3.17 10.59 8.37
C LYS A 156 -3.87 9.23 8.47
N SER A 157 -4.61 8.86 7.43
CA SER A 157 -5.34 7.60 7.40
C SER A 157 -4.39 6.39 7.43
N THR A 158 -4.62 5.45 8.34
CA THR A 158 -3.76 4.27 8.54
C THR A 158 -3.93 3.21 7.43
N ILE A 159 -4.89 3.43 6.50
CA ILE A 159 -5.12 2.62 5.30
C ILE A 159 -3.89 2.50 4.39
N ILE A 160 -2.93 3.43 4.51
CA ILE A 160 -1.71 3.41 3.71
C ILE A 160 -0.85 2.17 4.03
N PHE A 161 -0.85 1.71 5.29
CA PHE A 161 -0.12 0.49 5.69
C PHE A 161 -0.77 -0.77 5.12
N THR A 162 -2.10 -0.87 5.13
CA THR A 162 -2.82 -2.00 4.53
C THR A 162 -2.58 -2.05 3.02
N ASN A 163 -2.63 -0.89 2.34
CA ASN A 163 -2.40 -0.79 0.91
C ASN A 163 -0.98 -1.20 0.51
N LEU A 164 0.03 -0.78 1.29
CA LEU A 164 1.42 -1.22 1.07
C LEU A 164 1.56 -2.74 1.21
N SER A 165 0.99 -3.33 2.27
CA SER A 165 1.03 -4.79 2.49
C SER A 165 0.36 -5.57 1.34
N ILE A 166 -0.77 -5.10 0.82
CA ILE A 166 -1.43 -5.72 -0.33
C ILE A 166 -0.52 -5.68 -1.57
N LEU A 167 0.07 -4.52 -1.87
CA LEU A 167 0.91 -4.35 -3.05
C LEU A 167 2.21 -5.16 -2.96
N LEU A 168 2.83 -5.22 -1.78
CA LEU A 168 3.96 -6.10 -1.51
C LEU A 168 3.58 -7.57 -1.72
N GLY A 169 2.42 -7.99 -1.23
CA GLY A 169 1.90 -9.35 -1.41
C GLY A 169 1.73 -9.72 -2.88
N LEU A 170 1.12 -8.83 -3.67
CA LEU A 170 0.86 -9.02 -5.09
C LEU A 170 2.12 -8.98 -5.94
N THR A 171 3.02 -8.03 -5.68
CA THR A 171 4.32 -7.95 -6.40
C THR A 171 5.15 -9.20 -6.15
N ALA A 172 5.25 -9.65 -4.89
CA ALA A 172 5.94 -10.88 -4.53
C ALA A 172 5.32 -12.13 -5.18
N ALA A 173 3.99 -12.21 -5.27
CA ALA A 173 3.31 -13.30 -5.98
C ALA A 173 3.67 -13.32 -7.48
N LEU A 174 3.75 -12.15 -8.11
CA LEU A 174 4.16 -12.03 -9.51
C LEU A 174 5.66 -12.26 -9.75
N GLU A 175 6.47 -12.25 -8.70
CA GLU A 175 7.91 -12.58 -8.73
C GLU A 175 8.19 -14.01 -8.24
N ASP A 176 7.14 -14.82 -8.05
CA ASP A 176 7.22 -16.23 -7.60
C ASP A 176 7.76 -16.43 -6.18
N GLN A 177 7.79 -15.36 -5.39
CA GLN A 177 8.22 -15.34 -3.99
C GLN A 177 7.04 -15.60 -3.05
N LEU A 178 6.69 -16.89 -2.88
CA LEU A 178 5.55 -17.31 -2.06
C LEU A 178 5.66 -16.84 -0.61
N VAL A 179 6.81 -17.03 0.03
CA VAL A 179 7.00 -16.69 1.45
C VAL A 179 6.78 -15.19 1.69
N LEU A 180 7.40 -14.34 0.87
CA LEU A 180 7.24 -12.89 0.99
C LEU A 180 5.79 -12.46 0.69
N SER A 181 5.14 -13.09 -0.29
CA SER A 181 3.75 -12.81 -0.64
C SER A 181 2.80 -13.12 0.52
N MET A 182 2.90 -14.33 1.08
CA MET A 182 2.04 -14.78 2.18
C MET A 182 2.33 -14.03 3.47
N PHE A 183 3.59 -13.77 3.77
CA PHE A 183 3.97 -12.95 4.93
C PHE A 183 3.40 -11.54 4.83
N SER A 184 3.55 -10.90 3.67
CA SER A 184 3.00 -9.57 3.45
C SER A 184 1.47 -9.55 3.58
N LEU A 185 0.77 -10.53 3.00
CA LEU A 185 -0.68 -10.64 3.12
C LEU A 185 -1.12 -10.93 4.56
N SER A 186 -0.37 -11.73 5.31
CA SER A 186 -0.62 -11.98 6.74
C SER A 186 -0.58 -10.68 7.55
N ILE A 187 0.45 -9.85 7.34
CA ILE A 187 0.51 -8.50 7.94
C ILE A 187 -0.73 -7.69 7.55
N GLY A 188 -1.13 -7.75 6.29
CA GLY A 188 -2.33 -7.07 5.79
C GLY A 188 -3.60 -7.51 6.50
N THR A 189 -3.77 -8.81 6.71
CA THR A 189 -4.91 -9.40 7.43
C THR A 189 -4.96 -9.01 8.90
N HIS A 190 -3.80 -8.77 9.51
CA HIS A 190 -3.72 -8.26 10.89
C HIS A 190 -4.08 -6.77 11.00
N LEU A 191 -3.87 -5.99 9.93
CA LEU A 191 -4.21 -4.57 9.90
C LEU A 191 -5.67 -4.32 9.50
N SER A 192 -6.20 -5.14 8.59
CA SER A 192 -7.60 -5.09 8.15
C SER A 192 -8.03 -6.47 7.65
N VAL A 193 -9.32 -6.80 7.69
CA VAL A 193 -9.78 -8.14 7.26
C VAL A 193 -9.70 -8.33 5.74
N TYR A 194 -9.81 -7.26 4.95
CA TYR A 194 -9.97 -7.31 3.49
C TYR A 194 -8.84 -8.02 2.69
N PRO A 195 -7.54 -7.87 3.02
CA PRO A 195 -6.46 -8.59 2.34
C PRO A 195 -6.59 -10.11 2.36
N SER A 196 -7.38 -10.68 3.29
CA SER A 196 -7.62 -12.13 3.34
C SER A 196 -8.29 -12.65 2.06
N LEU A 197 -9.16 -11.83 1.45
CA LEU A 197 -9.84 -12.16 0.20
C LEU A 197 -8.88 -12.27 -0.99
N LEU A 198 -7.68 -11.71 -0.89
CA LEU A 198 -6.67 -11.78 -1.94
C LEU A 198 -5.82 -13.06 -1.87
N ILE A 199 -5.86 -13.80 -0.76
CA ILE A 199 -5.07 -15.03 -0.58
C ILE A 199 -5.35 -16.06 -1.69
N PRO A 200 -6.62 -16.40 -2.03
CA PRO A 200 -6.89 -17.36 -3.10
C PRO A 200 -6.33 -16.91 -4.46
N SER A 201 -6.44 -15.62 -4.75
CA SER A 201 -5.93 -15.04 -6.00
C SER A 201 -4.39 -15.10 -6.08
N ALA A 202 -3.71 -14.82 -4.97
CA ALA A 202 -2.25 -14.89 -4.89
C ALA A 202 -1.75 -16.33 -5.05
N ILE A 203 -2.42 -17.30 -4.41
CA ILE A 203 -2.12 -18.73 -4.57
C ILE A 203 -2.31 -19.16 -6.03
N SER A 204 -3.43 -18.78 -6.64
CA SER A 204 -3.74 -19.11 -8.03
C SER A 204 -2.64 -18.64 -9.00
N ILE A 205 -2.20 -17.39 -8.85
CA ILE A 205 -1.12 -16.81 -9.67
C ILE A 205 0.19 -17.60 -9.53
N ILE A 206 0.55 -18.00 -8.31
CA ILE A 206 1.79 -18.74 -8.05
C ILE A 206 1.69 -20.18 -8.59
N CYS A 207 0.53 -20.82 -8.44
CA CYS A 207 0.28 -22.17 -8.94
C CYS A 207 0.32 -22.24 -10.46
N GLU A 208 -0.20 -21.23 -11.17
CA GLU A 208 -0.18 -21.20 -12.64
C GLU A 208 1.24 -21.21 -13.21
N LYS A 209 2.19 -20.60 -12.49
CA LYS A 209 3.58 -20.49 -12.94
C LYS A 209 4.48 -21.66 -12.55
N ARG A 210 4.12 -22.44 -11.53
CA ARG A 210 4.93 -23.59 -11.09
C ARG A 210 4.63 -24.83 -11.93
N PRO A 211 5.64 -25.62 -12.34
CA PRO A 211 5.39 -26.90 -12.99
C PRO A 211 4.65 -27.85 -12.04
N LYS A 212 3.68 -28.62 -12.57
CA LYS A 212 2.81 -29.51 -11.80
C LYS A 212 3.55 -30.47 -10.85
N SER A 213 4.80 -30.83 -11.16
CA SER A 213 5.64 -31.72 -10.33
C SER A 213 6.09 -31.10 -9.00
N GLN A 214 6.32 -29.78 -8.94
CA GLN A 214 6.74 -29.09 -7.71
C GLN A 214 5.57 -28.73 -6.79
N LEU A 215 4.35 -28.64 -7.35
CA LEU A 215 3.12 -28.43 -6.56
C LEU A 215 2.76 -29.66 -5.74
N VAL A 216 2.97 -30.85 -6.31
CA VAL A 216 2.74 -32.12 -5.60
C VAL A 216 3.70 -32.26 -4.42
N SER A 217 5.01 -31.95 -4.57
CA SER A 217 5.93 -32.07 -3.42
C SER A 217 5.63 -31.07 -2.30
N PHE A 218 5.18 -29.85 -2.63
CA PHE A 218 4.86 -28.82 -1.63
C PHE A 218 3.58 -29.15 -0.85
N LEU A 219 2.55 -29.67 -1.53
CA LEU A 219 1.32 -30.14 -0.88
C LEU A 219 1.55 -31.44 -0.08
N PHE A 220 2.35 -32.38 -0.59
CA PHE A 220 2.71 -33.59 0.15
C PHE A 220 3.56 -33.28 1.38
N PHE A 221 4.48 -32.31 1.31
CA PHE A 221 5.28 -31.91 2.47
C PHE A 221 4.44 -31.31 3.58
N HIS A 222 3.35 -30.59 3.27
CA HIS A 222 2.48 -29.97 4.27
C HIS A 222 1.35 -30.90 4.77
N LEU A 223 1.03 -31.96 4.04
CA LEU A 223 0.10 -33.02 4.49
C LEU A 223 0.77 -34.08 5.39
N TYR A 224 2.11 -34.16 5.41
CA TYR A 224 2.89 -35.12 6.19
C TYR A 224 3.62 -34.53 7.41
N THR A 225 3.41 -33.25 7.71
CA THR A 225 3.86 -32.56 8.94
C THR A 225 2.66 -32.12 9.76
#